data_AF-A0A7W2M5J2-F1
#
_entry.id   AF-A0A7W2M5J2-F1
#
_cell.length_a   1.000
_cell.length_b   1.000
_cell.length_c   1.000
_cell.angle_alpha   90.00
_cell.angle_beta   90.00
_cell.angle_gamma   90.00
#
_symmetry.space_group_name_H-M   'P 1'
#
loop_
_entity.id
_entity.type
_entity.pdbx_description
1 polymer ?
#
loop_
_entity_poly.entity_id
_entity_poly.type
_entity_poly.pdbx_seq_one_letter_code
_entity_poly.pdbx_strand_id
1 'polypeptide(L)'
;MKTKVFKFILPLLVIVMAVSFAFATNSTSDNQIAHYFDPLFGWQSVVIGDECGPVGENACEFMGKQLYSQPTTESIALRKD
;
A
#
# COMPACT_ATOMS: atom_id res chain seq x y z
N MET A 1 -50.11 -18.03 6.37
CA MET A 1 -49.31 -17.74 5.16
C MET A 1 -48.18 -16.78 5.53
N LYS A 2 -46.98 -17.25 5.91
CA LYS A 2 -45.91 -16.38 6.48
C LYS A 2 -44.47 -16.78 6.09
N THR A 3 -44.28 -17.49 4.97
CA THR A 3 -42.96 -18.00 4.53
C THR A 3 -42.55 -17.56 3.12
N LYS A 4 -43.39 -16.80 2.41
CA LYS A 4 -43.09 -16.37 1.03
C LYS A 4 -42.12 -15.19 0.94
N VAL A 5 -42.07 -14.33 1.96
CA VAL A 5 -41.23 -13.11 1.96
C VAL A 5 -39.75 -13.45 2.15
N PHE A 6 -39.44 -14.45 2.98
CA PHE A 6 -38.07 -14.87 3.26
C PHE A 6 -37.35 -15.46 2.03
N LYS A 7 -38.09 -16.13 1.13
CA LYS A 7 -37.55 -16.68 -0.12
C LYS A 7 -37.11 -15.61 -1.13
N PHE A 8 -37.63 -14.39 -1.02
CA PHE A 8 -37.28 -13.27 -1.92
C PHE A 8 -36.18 -12.38 -1.34
N ILE A 9 -36.16 -12.19 -0.03
CA ILE A 9 -35.16 -11.34 0.64
C ILE A 9 -33.78 -12.01 0.65
N LEU A 10 -33.74 -13.34 0.85
CA LEU A 10 -32.50 -14.08 0.98
C LEU A 10 -31.58 -14.01 -0.27
N PRO A 11 -32.05 -14.22 -1.51
CA PRO A 11 -31.21 -14.07 -2.69
C PRO A 11 -30.76 -12.62 -2.92
N LEU A 12 -31.59 -11.63 -2.59
CA LEU A 12 -31.24 -10.23 -2.74
C LEU A 12 -30.08 -9.83 -1.81
N LEU A 13 -30.10 -10.33 -0.57
CA LEU A 13 -29.07 -10.05 0.43
C LEU A 13 -27.73 -10.70 0.07
N VAL A 14 -27.76 -11.90 -0.52
CA VAL A 14 -26.56 -12.59 -1.02
C VAL A 14 -25.91 -11.81 -2.17
N ILE A 15 -26.71 -11.26 -3.09
CA ILE A 15 -26.19 -10.44 -4.20
C ILE A 15 -25.54 -9.16 -3.65
N VAL A 16 -26.18 -8.48 -2.70
CA VAL A 16 -25.63 -7.27 -2.07
C VAL A 16 -24.34 -7.58 -1.30
N MET A 17 -24.28 -8.71 -0.57
CA MET A 17 -23.07 -9.14 0.13
C MET A 17 -21.92 -9.52 -0.81
N ALA A 18 -22.21 -10.15 -1.95
CA ALA A 18 -21.19 -10.49 -2.94
C ALA A 18 -20.57 -9.22 -3.57
N VAL A 19 -21.39 -8.21 -3.86
CA VAL A 19 -20.93 -6.93 -4.42
C VAL A 19 -20.10 -6.16 -3.39
N SER A 20 -20.49 -6.15 -2.10
CA SER A 20 -19.70 -5.47 -1.06
C SER A 20 -18.36 -6.17 -0.75
N PHE A 21 -18.29 -7.49 -0.84
CA PHE A 21 -17.02 -8.22 -0.68
C PHE A 21 -16.00 -7.91 -1.80
N ALA A 22 -16.47 -7.61 -3.01
CA ALA A 22 -15.60 -7.30 -4.15
C ALA A 22 -14.84 -5.96 -4.00
N PHE A 23 -15.35 -5.01 -3.20
CA PHE A 23 -14.67 -3.72 -2.97
C PHE A 23 -13.71 -3.71 -1.79
N ALA A 24 -13.77 -4.71 -0.88
CA ALA A 24 -12.89 -4.77 0.29
C ALA A 24 -11.52 -5.42 0.01
N THR A 25 -11.30 -5.98 -1.18
CA THR A 25 -10.12 -6.83 -1.47
C THR A 25 -8.91 -6.10 -2.06
N ASN A 26 -8.91 -4.78 -2.16
CA ASN A 26 -7.74 -4.03 -2.65
C ASN A 26 -6.87 -3.53 -1.49
N SER A 27 -6.18 -4.46 -0.83
CA SER A 27 -4.96 -4.14 -0.06
C SER A 27 -3.77 -4.73 -0.79
N THR A 28 -3.52 -4.24 -2.01
CA THR A 28 -2.25 -4.48 -2.68
C THR A 28 -1.20 -3.72 -1.87
N SER A 29 -0.44 -4.43 -1.04
CA SER A 29 0.81 -3.90 -0.51
C SER A 29 1.75 -3.69 -1.71
N ASP A 30 1.79 -2.50 -2.29
CA ASP A 30 2.64 -2.23 -3.44
C ASP A 30 4.08 -2.22 -2.94
N ASN A 31 4.76 -3.36 -3.11
CA ASN A 31 6.19 -3.46 -2.87
C ASN A 31 6.89 -2.51 -3.86
N GLN A 32 7.26 -1.34 -3.38
CA GLN A 32 7.94 -0.32 -4.17
C GLN A 32 9.45 -0.41 -3.96
N ILE A 33 10.22 -0.03 -4.98
CA ILE A 33 11.68 -0.02 -4.91
C ILE A 33 12.13 1.39 -4.55
N ALA A 34 12.91 1.50 -3.48
CA ALA A 34 13.54 2.72 -3.04
C ALA A 34 15.07 2.62 -3.13
N HIS A 35 15.73 3.77 -3.07
CA HIS A 35 17.17 3.87 -3.19
C HIS A 35 17.80 4.58 -2.00
N TYR A 36 18.97 4.12 -1.56
CA TYR A 36 19.77 4.80 -0.54
C TYR A 36 21.21 4.93 -0.99
N PHE A 37 21.89 5.96 -0.49
CA PHE A 37 23.30 6.17 -0.78
C PHE A 37 24.17 5.50 0.30
N ASP A 38 24.97 4.51 -0.10
CA ASP A 38 25.99 3.92 0.74
C ASP A 38 27.38 4.55 0.45
N PRO A 39 28.11 5.06 1.45
CA PRO A 39 29.41 5.70 1.21
C PRO A 39 30.48 4.77 0.60
N LEU A 40 30.36 3.45 0.80
CA LEU A 40 31.32 2.46 0.31
C LEU A 40 30.94 1.90 -1.07
N PHE A 41 29.64 1.73 -1.32
CA PHE A 41 29.13 1.04 -2.52
C PHE A 41 28.33 1.94 -3.48
N GLY A 42 28.11 3.20 -3.12
CA GLY A 42 27.28 4.14 -3.87
C GLY A 42 25.79 3.86 -3.69
N TRP A 43 24.99 4.19 -4.71
CA TRP A 43 23.54 3.99 -4.67
C TRP A 43 23.17 2.50 -4.67
N GLN A 44 22.33 2.12 -3.72
CA GLN A 44 21.78 0.78 -3.56
C GLN A 44 20.26 0.84 -3.61
N SER A 45 19.61 -0.29 -3.89
CA SER A 45 18.15 -0.39 -3.99
C SER A 45 17.62 -1.37 -2.95
N VAL A 46 16.46 -1.06 -2.38
CA VAL A 46 15.79 -1.88 -1.37
C VAL A 46 14.29 -1.91 -1.65
N VAL A 47 13.66 -3.03 -1.39
CA VAL A 47 12.20 -3.16 -1.46
C VAL A 47 11.62 -2.66 -0.15
N ILE A 48 10.68 -1.73 -0.24
CA ILE A 48 9.93 -1.17 0.88
C ILE A 48 8.43 -1.37 0.63
N GLY A 49 7.63 -1.30 1.69
CA GLY A 49 6.17 -1.33 1.55
C GLY A 49 5.57 0.05 1.29
N ASP A 50 4.24 0.11 1.33
CA ASP A 50 3.45 1.34 1.11
C ASP A 50 3.63 2.39 2.21
N GLU A 51 4.26 2.03 3.33
CA GLU A 51 4.48 2.96 4.43
C GLU A 51 5.38 4.15 4.03
N CYS A 52 6.17 4.00 2.97
CA CYS A 52 7.18 4.98 2.59
C CYS A 52 6.85 5.63 1.24
N GLY A 53 6.04 6.68 1.26
CA GLY A 53 5.60 7.41 0.07
C GLY A 53 6.35 8.73 -0.17
N PRO A 54 5.92 9.53 -1.17
CA PRO A 54 6.41 10.89 -1.37
C PRO A 54 5.87 11.90 -0.33
N VAL A 55 4.95 11.45 0.53
CA VAL A 55 4.26 12.26 1.54
C VAL A 55 4.49 11.64 2.91
N GLY A 56 4.48 12.47 3.96
CA GLY A 56 4.61 12.03 5.36
C GLY A 56 5.47 12.97 6.19
N GLU A 57 5.38 12.86 7.51
CA GLU A 57 6.17 13.71 8.42
C GLU A 57 7.55 13.12 8.73
N ASN A 58 7.68 11.80 8.74
CA ASN A 58 8.90 11.12 9.16
C ASN A 58 9.75 10.71 7.96
N ALA A 59 11.08 10.81 8.09
CA ALA A 59 12.00 10.27 7.10
C ALA A 59 11.80 8.76 6.95
N CYS A 60 11.69 8.28 5.71
CA CYS A 60 11.80 6.85 5.45
C CYS A 60 13.28 6.48 5.39
N GLU A 61 13.74 5.64 6.32
CA GLU A 61 15.14 5.27 6.46
C GLU A 61 15.33 3.76 6.41
N PHE A 62 16.40 3.33 5.74
CA PHE A 62 16.89 1.96 5.78
C PHE A 62 18.30 1.95 6.37
N MET A 63 18.50 1.23 7.48
CA MET A 63 19.77 1.21 8.22
C MET A 63 20.29 2.62 8.60
N GLY A 64 19.37 3.52 8.97
CA GLY A 64 19.70 4.92 9.30
C GLY A 64 20.07 5.81 8.11
N LYS A 65 19.79 5.37 6.88
CA LYS A 65 20.01 6.13 5.65
C LYS A 65 18.68 6.49 5.01
N GLN A 66 18.51 7.76 4.65
CA GLN A 66 17.33 8.28 3.95
C GLN A 66 17.11 7.54 2.63
N LEU A 67 15.86 7.16 2.38
CA LEU A 67 15.42 6.53 1.13
C LEU A 67 14.91 7.58 0.14
N TYR A 68 15.12 7.29 -1.14
CA TYR A 68 14.83 8.14 -2.27
C TYR A 68 14.11 7.38 -3.37
N SER A 69 13.28 8.07 -4.16
CA SER A 69 12.56 7.46 -5.27
C SER A 69 13.47 7.10 -6.46
N GLN A 70 14.65 7.72 -6.57
CA GLN A 70 15.65 7.43 -7.61
C GLN A 70 17.05 7.41 -7.00
N PRO A 71 18.05 6.81 -7.66
CA PRO A 71 19.44 6.78 -7.19
C PRO A 71 20.16 8.12 -7.42
N THR A 72 19.54 9.22 -6.99
CA THR A 72 20.09 10.59 -7.06
C THR A 72 19.66 11.39 -5.84
N THR A 73 20.51 12.29 -5.35
CA THR A 73 20.22 13.15 -4.19
C THR A 73 19.22 14.25 -4.50
N GLU A 74 18.96 14.51 -5.78
CA GLU A 74 17.98 15.49 -6.27
C GLU A 74 16.56 14.90 -6.36
N SER A 75 16.44 13.59 -6.21
CA SER A 75 15.16 12.91 -6.27
C SER A 75 14.35 13.08 -5.00
N ILE A 76 13.09 12.64 -5.05
CA ILE A 76 12.15 12.80 -3.95
C ILE A 76 12.60 11.90 -2.80
N ALA A 77 12.90 12.53 -1.65
CA ALA A 77 13.12 11.83 -0.40
C ALA A 77 11.80 11.20 0.07
N LEU A 78 11.80 9.88 0.25
CA LEU A 78 10.62 9.14 0.70
C LEU A 78 10.38 9.39 2.20
N ARG A 79 9.11 9.48 2.56
CA ARG A 79 8.64 9.80 3.91
C ARG A 79 7.56 8.79 4.31
N LYS A 80 7.36 8.65 5.61
CA LYS A 80 6.31 7.84 6.20
C LYS A 80 5.54 8.65 7.22
N ASP A 81 4.27 8.33 7.38
CA ASP A 81 3.43 8.87 8.45
C ASP A 81 3.78 8.21 9.80
#